data_AF-A0A352PYY2-F1
#
_entry.id   AF-A0A352PYY2-F1
#
_cell.length_a   1.000
_cell.length_b   1.000
_cell.length_c   1.000
_cell.angle_alpha   90.00
_cell.angle_beta   90.00
_cell.angle_gamma   90.00
#
_symmetry.space_group_name_H-M   'P 1'
#
loop_
_entity.id
_entity.type
_entity.pdbx_description
1 polymer ?
#
loop_
_entity_poly.entity_id
_entity_poly.type
_entity_poly.pdbx_seq_one_letter_code
_entity_poly.pdbx_strand_id
1 'polypeptide(L)' 'MQINIAITISRELGSGGSHIGKLVANRLGYAYIDRQILQMAAKELGVDEAELS' A
#
# COMPACT_ATOMS: atom_id res chain seq x y z
N MET A 1 10.54 22.53 -1.65
CA MET A 1 10.57 21.27 -0.86
C MET A 1 9.32 20.48 -1.20
N GLN A 2 9.46 19.20 -1.55
CA GLN A 2 8.32 18.32 -1.83
C GLN A 2 7.98 17.55 -0.55
N ILE A 3 6.72 17.61 -0.12
CA ILE A 3 6.23 16.84 1.03
C ILE A 3 5.63 15.56 0.49
N ASN A 4 6.24 14.43 0.83
CA ASN A 4 5.73 13.11 0.52
C ASN A 4 4.92 12.61 1.72
N ILE A 5 3.63 12.32 1.51
CA ILE A 5 2.72 11.84 2.54
C ILE A 5 2.46 10.35 2.30
N ALA A 6 2.62 9.54 3.35
CA ALA A 6 2.24 8.14 3.35
C ALA A 6 1.13 7.92 4.38
N ILE A 7 0.09 7.17 4.00
CA ILE A 7 -1.05 6.85 4.86
C ILE A 7 -1.10 5.34 5.03
N THR A 8 -0.94 4.87 6.27
CA THR A 8 -1.03 3.46 6.64
C THR A 8 -2.37 3.18 7.31
N ILE A 9 -3.05 2.11 6.88
CA ILE A 9 -4.35 1.68 7.42
C ILE A 9 -4.20 0.25 7.92
N SER A 10 -4.10 0.11 9.24
CA SER A 10 -4.16 -1.18 9.93
C SER A 10 -5.57 -1.78 9.80
N ARG A 11 -5.67 -3.10 9.62
CA ARG A 11 -6.96 -3.77 9.49
C ARG A 11 -6.95 -5.18 10.06
N GLU A 12 -8.10 -5.62 10.54
CA GLU A 12 -8.36 -7.03 10.83
C GLU A 12 -8.89 -7.76 9.58
N LEU A 13 -8.82 -9.09 9.59
CA LEU A 13 -9.40 -9.91 8.52
C LEU A 13 -10.93 -9.73 8.51
N GLY A 14 -11.52 -9.51 7.33
CA GLY A 14 -12.97 -9.31 7.20
C GLY A 14 -13.49 -7.90 7.52
N SER A 15 -12.66 -7.00 8.04
CA SER A 15 -13.05 -5.61 8.39
C SER A 15 -13.41 -4.70 7.21
N GLY A 16 -13.12 -5.11 5.97
CA GLY A 16 -13.24 -4.24 4.81
C GLY A 16 -12.14 -3.16 4.71
N GLY A 17 -11.08 -3.21 5.54
CA GLY A 17 -10.03 -2.18 5.54
C GLY A 17 -9.36 -1.95 4.18
N SER A 18 -9.15 -3.00 3.36
CA SER A 18 -8.63 -2.85 2.00
C SER A 18 -9.56 -2.06 1.08
N HIS A 19 -10.88 -2.16 1.28
CA HIS A 19 -11.86 -1.41 0.51
C HIS A 19 -11.79 0.09 0.85
N ILE A 20 -11.73 0.42 2.14
CA ILE A 20 -11.56 1.80 2.61
C ILE A 20 -10.25 2.39 2.09
N GLY A 21 -9.13 1.65 2.17
CA GLY A 21 -7.84 2.13 1.68
C GLY A 21 -7.84 2.49 0.19
N LYS A 22 -8.50 1.67 -0.65
CA LYS A 22 -8.68 1.97 -2.08
C LYS A 22 -9.52 3.22 -2.30
N LEU A 23 -10.62 3.38 -1.55
CA LEU A 23 -11.48 4.57 -1.65
C LEU A 23 -10.75 5.85 -1.25
N VAL A 24 -9.99 5.81 -0.15
CA VAL A 24 -9.18 6.94 0.32
C VAL A 24 -8.13 7.31 -0.72
N ALA A 25 -7.38 6.32 -1.23
CA ALA A 25 -6.35 6.55 -2.25
C ALA A 25 -6.94 7.18 -3.52
N ASN A 26 -8.05 6.63 -4.04
CA ASN A 26 -8.75 7.18 -5.20
C ASN A 26 -9.22 8.62 -4.98
N ARG A 27 -9.77 8.93 -3.79
CA ARG A 27 -10.29 10.26 -3.48
C ARG A 27 -9.19 11.31 -3.33
N LEU A 28 -8.01 10.90 -2.86
CA LEU A 28 -6.87 11.79 -2.66
C LEU A 28 -5.93 11.85 -3.87
N GLY A 29 -6.10 10.96 -4.87
CA GLY A 29 -5.17 10.82 -5.99
C GLY A 29 -3.85 10.15 -5.63
N TYR A 30 -3.85 9.27 -4.62
CA TYR A 30 -2.67 8.55 -4.15
C TYR A 30 -2.62 7.15 -4.77
N ALA A 31 -1.41 6.60 -4.90
CA ALA A 31 -1.25 5.19 -5.17
C ALA A 31 -1.72 4.37 -3.96
N TYR A 32 -2.51 3.33 -4.20
CA TYR A 32 -2.84 2.32 -3.19
C TYR A 32 -1.85 1.16 -3.32
N ILE A 33 -1.12 0.86 -2.26
CA ILE A 33 -0.18 -0.25 -2.20
C ILE A 33 -0.73 -1.27 -1.20
N ASP A 34 -0.99 -2.50 -1.66
CA ASP A 34 -1.23 -3.64 -0.77
C ASP A 34 -0.07 -4.64 -0.85
N ARG A 35 -0.15 -5.72 -0.06
CA ARG A 35 0.89 -6.75 -0.04
C ARG A 35 1.14 -7.39 -1.41
N GLN A 36 0.14 -7.50 -2.28
CA GLN A 36 0.36 -8.05 -3.62
C GLN A 36 1.19 -7.09 -4.47
N ILE A 37 0.96 -5.78 -4.33
CA ILE A 37 1.77 -4.76 -5.00
C ILE A 37 3.19 -4.75 -4.46
N LEU A 38 3.39 -4.87 -3.14
CA LEU A 38 4.71 -5.01 -2.54
C LEU A 38 5.43 -6.27 -3.04
N GLN A 39 4.73 -7.40 -3.15
CA GLN A 39 5.28 -8.64 -3.69
C GLN A 39 5.66 -8.53 -5.17
N MET A 40 4.83 -7.86 -5.98
CA MET A 40 5.15 -7.61 -7.39
C MET A 40 6.36 -6.69 -7.51
N ALA A 41 6.44 -5.62 -6.71
CA ALA A 41 7.57 -4.71 -6.68
C ALA A 41 8.86 -5.40 -6.21
N ALA A 42 8.80 -6.21 -5.14
CA ALA A 42 9.91 -7.01 -4.65
C ALA A 42 10.46 -7.94 -5.74
N LYS A 43 9.55 -8.63 -6.45
CA LYS A 43 9.88 -9.53 -7.55
C LYS A 43 10.53 -8.80 -8.73
N GLU A 44 10.05 -7.61 -9.10
CA GLU A 44 10.65 -6.80 -10.18
C GLU A 44 12.02 -6.23 -9.78
N LEU A 45 12.19 -5.87 -8.50
CA LEU A 45 13.43 -5.28 -7.98
C LEU A 45 14.47 -6.33 -7.56
N GLY A 46 14.10 -7.62 -7.54
CA GLY A 46 14.99 -8.71 -7.12
C GLY A 46 15.35 -8.69 -5.63
N VAL A 47 14.53 -8.02 -4.81
CA VAL A 47 14.71 -7.89 -3.36
C VAL A 47 13.66 -8.72 -2.62
N ASP A 48 13.95 -9.10 -1.38
CA ASP A 48 13.01 -9.86 -0.56
C ASP A 48 11.84 -8.95 -0.08
N GLU A 49 10.61 -9.50 0.02
CA GLU A 49 9.43 -8.75 0.49
C GLU A 49 9.69 -8.13 1.88
N ALA A 50 10.48 -8.80 2.73
CA ALA A 50 10.83 -8.32 4.07
C ALA A 50 11.71 -7.05 4.07
N GLU A 51 12.35 -6.71 2.95
CA GLU A 51 13.14 -5.47 2.83
C GLU A 51 12.30 -4.25 2.41
N LEU A 52 11.03 -4.46 2.04
CA LEU A 52 10.10 -3.42 1.55
C LEU A 52 8.99 -3.05 2.55
N SER A 53 8.90 -3.74 3.69
CA SER A 53 7.83 -3.59 4.70
C SER A 53 8.12 -2.56 5.77
#